data_AF-A0A3N5UWG0-F1
#
_entry.id   AF-A0A3N5UWG0-F1
#
_cell.length_a   1.000
_cell.length_b   1.000
_cell.length_c   1.000
_cell.angle_alpha   90.00
_cell.angle_beta   90.00
_cell.angle_gamma   90.00
#
_symmetry.space_group_name_H-M   'P 1'
#
loop_
_entity.id
_entity.type
_entity.pdbx_description
1 polymer ?
#
loop_
_entity_poly.entity_id
_entity_poly.type
_entity_poly.pdbx_seq_one_letter_code
_entity_poly.pdbx_strand_id
1 'polypeptide(L)'
;MSQILIALSVWLHALATVILIGHYLLLSLIYIPVLAKNNGAALSEISKRSRLWLYISLLVFALTGTYLMLIDSGYLGFMNFGNFWGIVMLTKHILIFGMIALGFWFNAILRVGPMMSSNNSAELGIKRFRSYSNLMTISGILVLLLTALAQVE
;
A
#
# COMPACT_ATOMS: atom_id res chain seq x y z
N MET A 1 -5.22 -22.03 -19.71
CA MET A 1 -5.27 -20.61 -19.28
C MET A 1 -4.61 -19.75 -20.35
N SER A 2 -5.16 -18.60 -20.71
CA SER A 2 -4.53 -17.74 -21.72
C SER A 2 -3.28 -17.10 -21.13
N GLN A 3 -2.11 -17.37 -21.72
CA GLN A 3 -0.83 -16.76 -21.33
C GLN A 3 -0.90 -15.23 -21.29
N ILE A 4 -1.74 -14.65 -22.14
CA ILE A 4 -2.01 -13.21 -22.19
C ILE A 4 -2.66 -12.71 -20.89
N LEU A 5 -3.59 -13.47 -20.31
CA LEU A 5 -4.25 -13.09 -19.06
C LEU A 5 -3.27 -13.10 -17.87
N ILE A 6 -2.36 -14.08 -17.83
CA ILE A 6 -1.31 -14.14 -16.81
C ILE A 6 -0.38 -12.94 -16.96
N ALA A 7 0.14 -12.69 -18.17
CA ALA A 7 1.02 -11.56 -18.44
C ALA A 7 0.37 -10.20 -18.09
N LEU A 8 -0.89 -10.00 -18.47
CA LEU A 8 -1.65 -8.80 -18.11
C LEU A 8 -1.85 -8.67 -16.60
N SER A 9 -2.13 -9.78 -15.91
CA SER A 9 -2.32 -9.78 -14.47
C SER A 9 -1.03 -9.43 -13.74
N VAL A 10 0.11 -9.99 -14.15
CA VAL A 10 1.44 -9.64 -13.61
C VAL A 10 1.76 -8.17 -13.86
N TRP A 11 1.56 -7.68 -15.09
CA TRP A 11 1.83 -6.29 -15.45
C TRP A 11 0.96 -5.30 -14.66
N LEU A 12 -0.35 -5.55 -14.57
CA LEU A 12 -1.27 -4.73 -13.79
C LEU A 12 -0.96 -4.78 -12.28
N HIS A 13 -0.61 -5.97 -11.74
CA HIS A 13 -0.22 -6.12 -10.35
C HIS A 13 1.04 -5.30 -10.04
N ALA A 14 2.04 -5.35 -10.93
CA ALA A 14 3.27 -4.57 -10.80
C ALA A 14 2.98 -3.06 -10.85
N LEU A 15 2.16 -2.58 -11.79
CA LEU A 15 1.75 -1.18 -11.85
C LEU A 15 1.04 -0.72 -10.57
N ALA A 16 0.11 -1.54 -10.07
CA ALA A 16 -0.60 -1.24 -8.84
C ALA A 16 0.35 -1.17 -7.64
N THR A 17 1.36 -2.04 -7.60
CA THR A 17 2.41 -2.05 -6.59
C THR A 17 3.26 -0.77 -6.65
N VAL A 18 3.66 -0.33 -7.84
CA VAL A 18 4.42 0.91 -8.06
C VAL A 18 3.62 2.12 -7.59
N ILE A 19 2.33 2.20 -7.95
CA ILE A 19 1.46 3.31 -7.54
C ILE A 19 1.30 3.31 -6.01
N LEU A 20 0.99 2.15 -5.40
CA LEU A 20 0.73 2.07 -3.97
C LEU A 20 1.99 2.35 -3.14
N ILE A 21 3.03 1.54 -3.34
CA ILE A 21 4.24 1.57 -2.51
C ILE A 21 5.12 2.75 -2.89
N GLY A 22 5.30 3.00 -4.19
CA GLY A 22 6.09 4.12 -4.68
C GLY A 22 5.52 5.47 -4.24
N HIS A 23 4.20 5.61 -4.20
CA HIS A 23 3.58 6.83 -3.67
C HIS A 23 3.96 7.08 -2.21
N TYR A 24 3.77 6.10 -1.32
CA TYR A 24 4.08 6.29 0.11
C TYR A 24 5.56 6.48 0.35
N LEU A 25 6.42 5.81 -0.42
CA LEU A 25 7.87 5.98 -0.35
C LEU A 25 8.27 7.42 -0.68
N LEU A 26 7.81 7.97 -1.81
CA LEU A 26 8.08 9.36 -2.20
C LEU A 26 7.45 10.36 -1.21
N LEU A 27 6.26 10.05 -0.71
CA LEU A 27 5.56 10.87 0.29
C LEU A 27 6.34 10.95 1.60
N SER A 28 6.82 9.82 2.12
CA SER A 28 7.58 9.73 3.36
C SER A 28 8.97 10.38 3.23
N LEU A 29 9.69 10.10 2.14
CA LEU A 29 11.10 10.48 2.01
C LEU A 29 11.32 11.86 1.40
N ILE A 30 10.42 12.35 0.53
CA ILE A 30 10.62 13.57 -0.25
C ILE A 30 9.56 14.61 0.10
N TYR A 31 8.28 14.31 -0.14
CA TYR A 31 7.24 15.33 -0.07
C TYR A 31 7.01 15.83 1.36
N ILE A 32 6.87 14.94 2.34
CA ILE A 32 6.62 15.35 3.73
C ILE A 32 7.81 16.12 4.32
N PRO A 33 9.07 15.68 4.21
CA PRO A 33 10.21 16.44 4.76
C PRO A 33 10.33 17.86 4.21
N VAL A 34 10.02 18.05 2.92
CA VAL A 34 10.12 19.35 2.24
C VAL A 34 8.92 20.24 2.53
N LEU A 35 7.70 19.70 2.44
CA LEU A 35 6.47 20.51 2.47
C LEU A 35 5.88 20.67 3.88
N ALA A 36 6.24 19.81 4.83
CA ALA A 36 5.66 19.85 6.19
C ALA A 36 5.95 21.13 6.96
N LYS A 37 7.06 21.81 6.69
CA LYS A 37 7.47 23.00 7.45
C LYS A 37 6.73 24.26 7.00
N ASN A 38 6.53 24.42 5.69
CA ASN A 38 6.11 25.71 5.11
C ASN A 38 4.87 25.60 4.20
N ASN A 39 4.37 24.39 3.89
CA ASN A 39 3.30 24.21 2.91
C ASN A 39 2.42 22.98 3.19
N GLY A 40 1.77 22.96 4.37
CA GLY A 40 0.82 21.90 4.73
C GLY A 40 -0.41 21.82 3.80
N ALA A 41 -0.82 22.94 3.20
CA ALA A 41 -1.90 22.97 2.22
C ALA A 41 -1.56 22.14 0.98
N ALA A 42 -0.34 22.24 0.44
CA ALA A 42 0.10 21.40 -0.68
C ALA A 42 0.09 19.90 -0.32
N LEU A 43 0.48 19.52 0.90
CA LEU A 43 0.38 18.12 1.36
C LEU A 43 -1.07 17.63 1.41
N SER A 44 -2.00 18.48 1.84
CA SER A 44 -3.43 18.16 1.85
C SER A 44 -3.97 17.93 0.43
N GLU A 45 -3.58 18.78 -0.54
CA GLU A 45 -3.98 18.62 -1.94
C GLU A 45 -3.35 17.39 -2.60
N ILE A 46 -2.06 17.12 -2.35
CA ILE A 46 -1.40 15.88 -2.79
C ILE A 46 -2.17 14.67 -2.23
N SER A 47 -2.51 14.67 -0.95
CA SER A 47 -3.26 13.59 -0.31
C SER A 47 -4.66 13.41 -0.93
N LYS A 48 -5.39 14.49 -1.22
CA LYS A 48 -6.69 14.45 -1.91
C LYS A 48 -6.57 13.85 -3.30
N ARG A 49 -5.63 14.33 -4.11
CA ARG A 49 -5.45 13.87 -5.49
C ARG A 49 -4.96 12.41 -5.56
N SER A 50 -4.15 11.99 -4.59
CA SER A 50 -3.59 10.63 -4.56
C SER A 50 -4.63 9.57 -4.16
N ARG A 51 -5.68 9.93 -3.41
CA ARG A 51 -6.69 8.97 -2.93
C ARG A 51 -7.33 8.14 -4.04
N LEU A 52 -7.73 8.78 -5.15
CA LEU A 52 -8.35 8.08 -6.27
C LEU A 52 -7.40 7.01 -6.85
N TRP A 53 -6.15 7.40 -7.10
CA TRP A 53 -5.12 6.50 -7.61
C TRP A 53 -4.81 5.36 -6.65
N LEU A 54 -4.75 5.65 -5.35
CA LEU A 54 -4.50 4.64 -4.33
C LEU A 54 -5.65 3.63 -4.25
N TYR A 55 -6.91 4.05 -4.34
CA TYR A 55 -8.06 3.14 -4.34
C TYR A 55 -8.12 2.27 -5.60
N ILE A 56 -7.89 2.87 -6.77
CA ILE A 56 -7.81 2.11 -8.03
C ILE A 56 -6.65 1.10 -7.95
N SER A 57 -5.48 1.52 -7.49
CA SER A 57 -4.33 0.63 -7.33
C SER A 57 -4.62 -0.51 -6.35
N LEU A 58 -5.28 -0.23 -5.23
CA LEU A 58 -5.62 -1.25 -4.24
C LEU A 58 -6.59 -2.29 -4.82
N LEU A 59 -7.60 -1.85 -5.57
CA LEU A 59 -8.54 -2.75 -6.26
C LEU A 59 -7.80 -3.65 -7.26
N VAL A 60 -7.00 -3.05 -8.15
CA VAL A 60 -6.22 -3.79 -9.15
C VAL A 60 -5.27 -4.77 -8.46
N PHE A 61 -4.56 -4.32 -7.42
CA PHE A 61 -3.61 -5.11 -6.65
C PHE A 61 -4.29 -6.33 -6.00
N ALA A 62 -5.47 -6.15 -5.38
CA ALA A 62 -6.21 -7.22 -4.74
C ALA A 62 -6.72 -8.26 -5.76
N LEU A 63 -7.33 -7.80 -6.86
CA LEU A 63 -7.89 -8.68 -7.89
C LEU A 63 -6.79 -9.49 -8.59
N THR A 64 -5.75 -8.81 -9.06
CA THR A 64 -4.62 -9.46 -9.74
C THR A 64 -3.80 -10.31 -8.79
N GLY A 65 -3.58 -9.87 -7.55
CA GLY A 65 -2.85 -10.64 -6.53
C GLY A 65 -3.57 -11.93 -6.17
N THR A 66 -4.89 -11.88 -6.01
CA THR A 66 -5.71 -13.08 -5.75
C THR A 66 -5.63 -14.03 -6.93
N TYR A 67 -5.79 -13.53 -8.16
CA TYR A 67 -5.70 -14.36 -9.35
C TYR A 67 -4.34 -15.06 -9.49
N LEU A 68 -3.23 -14.31 -9.31
CA LEU A 68 -1.88 -14.85 -9.39
C LEU A 68 -1.61 -15.88 -8.29
N MET A 69 -2.12 -15.67 -7.08
CA MET A 69 -2.02 -16.64 -5.99
C MET A 69 -2.74 -17.96 -6.33
N LEU A 70 -3.93 -17.89 -6.92
CA LEU A 70 -4.75 -19.07 -7.22
C LEU A 70 -4.17 -19.97 -8.31
N ILE A 71 -3.32 -19.43 -9.19
CA ILE A 71 -2.71 -20.18 -10.30
C ILE A 71 -1.28 -20.62 -10.00
N ASP A 72 -0.73 -20.23 -8.85
CA ASP A 72 0.64 -20.56 -8.44
C ASP A 72 0.74 -22.03 -8.01
N SER A 73 1.84 -22.70 -8.38
CA SER A 73 2.10 -24.09 -7.99
C SER A 73 2.28 -24.29 -6.48
N GLY A 74 2.67 -23.24 -5.76
CA GLY A 74 2.78 -23.22 -4.30
C GLY A 74 1.44 -23.16 -3.58
N TYR A 75 0.33 -22.90 -4.29
CA TYR A 75 -0.99 -22.80 -3.67
C TYR A 75 -1.59 -24.18 -3.36
N LEU A 76 -1.58 -24.56 -2.08
CA LEU A 76 -2.10 -25.83 -1.58
C LEU A 76 -3.60 -25.80 -1.24
N GLY A 77 -4.30 -24.69 -1.53
CA GLY A 77 -5.70 -24.49 -1.22
C GLY A 77 -5.95 -23.54 -0.04
N PHE A 78 -7.23 -23.28 0.22
CA PHE A 78 -7.65 -22.30 1.21
C PHE A 78 -7.26 -22.74 2.63
N MET A 79 -6.61 -21.84 3.37
CA MET A 79 -6.15 -22.07 4.74
C MET A 79 -5.15 -23.23 4.90
N ASN A 80 -4.50 -23.65 3.80
CA ASN A 80 -3.45 -24.65 3.82
C ASN A 80 -2.08 -24.00 3.59
N PHE A 81 -1.32 -23.82 4.67
CA PHE A 81 0.00 -23.18 4.67
C PHE A 81 1.12 -24.19 4.91
N GLY A 82 0.98 -25.40 4.36
CA GLY A 82 1.93 -26.50 4.57
C GLY A 82 3.31 -26.34 3.92
N ASN A 83 3.53 -25.26 3.17
CA ASN A 83 4.82 -24.93 2.55
C ASN A 83 5.25 -23.49 2.90
N PHE A 84 6.53 -23.19 2.68
CA PHE A 84 7.08 -21.88 3.00
C PHE A 84 6.45 -20.76 2.16
N TRP A 85 6.25 -20.98 0.86
CA TRP A 85 5.48 -20.05 0.00
C TRP A 85 4.14 -19.64 0.63
N GLY A 86 3.38 -20.60 1.17
CA GLY A 86 2.09 -20.36 1.81
C GLY A 86 2.21 -19.50 3.07
N ILE A 87 3.22 -19.75 3.91
CA ILE A 87 3.51 -18.94 5.10
C ILE A 87 3.88 -17.50 4.72
N VAL A 88 4.71 -17.34 3.69
CA VAL A 88 5.10 -16.02 3.16
C VAL A 88 3.89 -15.28 2.58
N MET A 89 3.04 -15.97 1.82
CA MET A 89 1.81 -15.40 1.28
C MET A 89 0.84 -14.99 2.38
N LEU A 90 0.64 -15.80 3.43
CA LEU A 90 -0.20 -15.43 4.57
C LEU A 90 0.34 -14.16 5.25
N THR A 91 1.63 -14.12 5.52
CA THR A 91 2.29 -12.97 6.16
C THR A 91 2.12 -11.70 5.33
N LYS A 92 2.28 -11.81 4.01
CA LYS A 92 2.06 -10.71 3.06
C LYS A 92 0.60 -10.22 3.12
N HIS A 93 -0.38 -11.12 3.14
CA HIS A 93 -1.79 -10.74 3.21
C HIS A 93 -2.13 -10.03 4.52
N ILE A 94 -1.60 -10.49 5.66
CA ILE A 94 -1.77 -9.80 6.95
C ILE A 94 -1.24 -8.36 6.87
N LEU A 95 -0.06 -8.16 6.27
CA LEU A 95 0.48 -6.81 6.07
C LEU A 95 -0.42 -5.94 5.18
N ILE A 96 -0.94 -6.48 4.08
CA ILE A 96 -1.85 -5.76 3.17
C ILE A 96 -3.14 -5.38 3.90
N PHE A 97 -3.75 -6.30 4.66
CA PHE A 97 -4.92 -5.99 5.48
C PHE A 97 -4.60 -4.93 6.54
N GLY A 98 -3.42 -5.00 7.16
CA GLY A 98 -2.93 -3.95 8.06
C GLY A 98 -2.83 -2.59 7.39
N MET A 99 -2.30 -2.53 6.16
CA MET A 99 -2.24 -1.28 5.37
C MET A 99 -3.62 -0.71 5.07
N ILE A 100 -4.59 -1.56 4.73
CA ILE A 100 -5.99 -1.14 4.51
C ILE A 100 -6.58 -0.58 5.81
N ALA A 101 -6.39 -1.26 6.93
CA ALA A 101 -6.87 -0.83 8.25
C ALA A 101 -6.25 0.51 8.67
N LEU A 102 -4.94 0.69 8.44
CA LEU A 102 -4.25 1.97 8.68
C LEU A 102 -4.83 3.08 7.78
N GLY A 103 -5.04 2.80 6.50
CA GLY A 103 -5.66 3.74 5.57
C GLY A 103 -7.02 4.22 6.04
N PHE A 104 -7.87 3.28 6.48
CA PHE A 104 -9.17 3.59 7.05
C PHE A 104 -9.06 4.39 8.36
N TRP A 105 -8.20 3.98 9.29
CA TRP A 105 -8.00 4.64 10.58
C TRP A 105 -7.57 6.10 10.42
N PHE A 106 -6.55 6.37 9.62
CA PHE A 106 -6.02 7.73 9.47
C PHE A 106 -6.93 8.64 8.62
N ASN A 107 -7.63 8.11 7.62
CA ASN A 107 -8.47 8.93 6.74
C ASN A 107 -9.91 9.07 7.23
N ALA A 108 -10.56 7.99 7.65
CA ALA A 108 -11.97 7.99 8.03
C ALA A 108 -12.18 8.38 9.51
N ILE A 109 -11.37 7.80 10.40
CA ILE A 109 -11.52 7.98 11.85
C ILE A 109 -10.79 9.25 12.32
N LEU A 110 -9.49 9.34 12.07
CA LEU A 110 -8.69 10.50 12.51
C LEU A 110 -8.84 11.74 11.63
N ARG A 111 -9.44 11.61 10.43
CA ARG A 111 -9.67 12.70 9.47
C ARG A 111 -8.44 13.60 9.28
N VAL A 112 -7.28 12.98 9.06
CA VAL A 112 -5.98 13.68 9.01
C VAL A 112 -5.90 14.72 7.90
N GLY A 113 -6.54 14.47 6.74
CA GLY A 113 -6.58 15.43 5.63
C GLY A 113 -7.10 16.82 6.04
N PRO A 114 -8.32 16.92 6.60
CA PRO A 114 -8.84 18.17 7.16
C PRO A 114 -8.00 18.79 8.28
N MET A 115 -7.38 17.98 9.16
CA MET A 115 -6.52 18.49 10.24
C MET A 115 -5.30 19.23 9.69
N MET A 116 -4.70 18.75 8.61
CA MET A 116 -3.52 19.39 7.99
C MET A 116 -3.81 20.80 7.43
N SER A 117 -5.07 21.09 7.08
CA SER A 117 -5.51 22.39 6.57
C SER A 117 -6.08 23.32 7.64
N SER A 118 -6.11 22.90 8.92
CA SER A 118 -6.69 23.67 10.02
C SER A 118 -5.65 24.55 10.72
N ASN A 119 -6.00 25.80 11.02
CA ASN A 119 -5.10 26.75 11.71
C ASN A 119 -4.67 26.28 13.11
N ASN A 120 -5.49 25.48 13.81
CA ASN A 120 -5.23 25.09 15.20
C ASN A 120 -4.65 23.67 15.35
N SER A 121 -4.72 22.85 14.29
CA SER A 121 -4.33 21.43 14.36
C SER A 121 -3.43 20.96 13.22
N ALA A 122 -2.93 21.89 12.39
CA ALA A 122 -2.05 21.58 11.27
C ALA A 122 -0.81 20.78 11.70
N GLU A 123 -0.13 21.18 12.77
CA GLU A 123 1.08 20.49 13.23
C GLU A 123 0.79 19.04 13.65
N LEU A 124 -0.27 18.82 14.44
CA LEU A 124 -0.70 17.49 14.84
C LEU A 124 -1.15 16.65 13.63
N GLY A 125 -1.86 17.26 12.69
CA GLY A 125 -2.28 16.64 11.43
C GLY A 125 -1.08 16.17 10.61
N ILE A 126 -0.07 17.03 10.43
CA ILE A 126 1.16 16.71 9.70
C ILE A 126 1.96 15.62 10.41
N LYS A 127 2.06 15.65 11.75
CA LYS A 127 2.71 14.59 12.53
C LYS A 127 2.04 13.23 12.33
N ARG A 128 0.70 13.19 12.38
CA ARG A 128 -0.08 11.97 12.11
C ARG A 128 0.06 11.52 10.66
N PHE A 129 0.04 12.44 9.71
CA PHE A 129 0.22 12.14 8.29
C PHE A 129 1.61 11.56 8.00
N ARG A 130 2.65 12.08 8.65
CA ARG A 130 4.01 11.51 8.60
C ARG A 130 4.04 10.10 9.16
N SER A 131 3.46 9.87 10.34
CA SER A 131 3.41 8.54 10.94
C SER A 131 2.68 7.55 10.02
N TYR A 132 1.56 7.96 9.46
CA TYR A 132 0.79 7.16 8.49
C TYR A 132 1.63 6.80 7.27
N SER A 133 2.24 7.80 6.62
CA SER A 133 3.06 7.58 5.43
C SER A 133 4.25 6.66 5.71
N ASN A 134 4.89 6.80 6.88
CA ASN A 134 6.03 5.96 7.26
C ASN A 134 5.59 4.51 7.50
N LEU A 135 4.49 4.29 8.23
CA LEU A 135 3.96 2.95 8.45
C LEU A 135 3.59 2.27 7.12
N MET A 136 2.92 2.99 6.21
CA MET A 136 2.59 2.47 4.89
C MET A 136 3.83 2.16 4.06
N THR A 137 4.88 2.98 4.16
CA THR A 137 6.17 2.76 3.48
C THR A 137 6.86 1.51 3.98
N ILE A 138 6.98 1.36 5.31
CA ILE A 138 7.63 0.19 5.94
C ILE A 138 6.87 -1.09 5.56
N SER A 139 5.54 -1.09 5.71
CA SER A 139 4.71 -2.23 5.33
C SER A 139 4.83 -2.55 3.84
N GLY A 140 4.86 -1.53 2.97
CA GLY A 140 5.06 -1.71 1.54
C GLY A 140 6.41 -2.35 1.20
N ILE A 141 7.50 -1.85 1.80
CA ILE A 141 8.84 -2.44 1.60
C ILE A 141 8.88 -3.89 2.07
N LEU A 142 8.26 -4.21 3.21
CA LEU A 142 8.14 -5.59 3.68
C LEU A 142 7.34 -6.46 2.72
N VAL A 143 6.24 -5.94 2.15
CA VAL A 143 5.46 -6.65 1.12
C VAL A 143 6.30 -6.95 -0.12
N LEU A 144 7.16 -6.02 -0.56
CA LEU A 144 8.09 -6.26 -1.68
C LEU A 144 9.13 -7.32 -1.32
N LEU A 145 9.71 -7.26 -0.12
CA LEU A 145 10.68 -8.24 0.36
C LEU A 145 10.06 -9.65 0.41
N LEU A 146 8.87 -9.80 0.98
CA LEU A 146 8.14 -11.07 1.02
C LEU A 146 7.80 -11.56 -0.39
N THR A 147 7.49 -10.66 -1.32
CA THR A 147 7.26 -11.03 -2.73
C THR A 147 8.53 -11.57 -3.36
N ALA A 148 9.70 -10.98 -3.09
CA ALA A 148 10.97 -11.47 -3.58
C ALA A 148 11.34 -12.84 -2.96
N LEU A 149 11.12 -13.02 -1.65
CA LEU A 149 11.36 -14.29 -0.98
C LEU A 149 10.51 -15.43 -1.55
N ALA A 150 9.24 -15.15 -1.87
CA ALA A 150 8.34 -16.13 -2.47
C ALA A 150 8.70 -16.54 -3.90
N GLN A 151 9.62 -15.84 -4.58
CA GLN A 151 10.07 -16.16 -5.95
C GLN A 151 11.33 -17.02 -6.00
N VAL A 152 12.07 -17.14 -4.89
CA VAL A 152 13.35 -17.86 -4.84
C VAL A 152 13.15 -19.33 -4.45
N GLU A 153 11.98 -19.69 -3.96
CA GLU A 153 11.52 -21.08 -3.81
C GLU A 153 10.69 -21.54 -5.01
#